data_AF-A0A920GH43-F1
#
_entry.id   AF-A0A920GH43-F1
#
_cell.length_a   1.000
_cell.length_b   1.000
_cell.length_c   1.000
_cell.angle_alpha   90.00
_cell.angle_beta   90.00
_cell.angle_gamma   90.00
#
_symmetry.space_group_name_H-M   'P 1'
#
loop_
_entity.id
_entity.type
_entity.pdbx_description
1 polymer ?
#
loop_
_entity_poly.entity_id
_entity_poly.type
_entity_poly.pdbx_seq_one_letter_code
_entity_poly.pdbx_strand_id
1 'polypeptide(L)' 'MKKFLKTKEDFLQYKYLNIPLNVDESGYTRYGAAMYFYNKGLISEEMLEKYRICCKFDSYDPKDTSY' A
#
# COMPACT_ATOMS: atom_id res chain seq x y z
N MET A 1 5.02 -3.75 -10.40
CA MET A 1 3.73 -4.24 -9.87
C MET A 1 2.65 -4.37 -10.95
N LYS A 2 2.32 -3.33 -11.76
CA LYS A 2 1.26 -3.39 -12.79
C LYS A 2 1.29 -4.61 -13.73
N LYS A 3 2.48 -5.09 -14.12
CA LYS A 3 2.64 -6.28 -14.98
C LYS A 3 2.18 -7.61 -14.36
N PHE A 4 1.95 -7.65 -13.05
CA PHE A 4 1.53 -8.85 -12.32
C PHE A 4 0.04 -8.85 -11.97
N LEU A 5 -0.69 -7.76 -12.28
CA LEU A 5 -2.13 -7.65 -12.03
C LEU A 5 -2.90 -8.46 -13.07
N LYS A 6 -3.79 -9.35 -12.62
CA LYS A 6 -4.55 -10.25 -13.49
C LYS A 6 -6.05 -10.16 -13.28
N THR A 7 -6.48 -10.00 -12.03
CA THR A 7 -7.91 -10.01 -11.65
C THR A 7 -8.43 -8.59 -11.44
N LYS A 8 -9.76 -8.41 -11.48
CA LYS A 8 -10.39 -7.13 -11.09
C LYS A 8 -9.94 -6.68 -9.70
N GLU A 9 -9.79 -7.63 -8.78
CA GLU A 9 -9.31 -7.37 -7.42
C GLU A 9 -7.88 -6.83 -7.41
N ASP A 10 -6.98 -7.37 -8.24
CA ASP A 10 -5.62 -6.84 -8.37
C ASP A 10 -5.61 -5.37 -8.78
N PHE A 11 -6.45 -4.98 -9.74
CA PHE A 11 -6.55 -3.59 -10.18
C PHE A 11 -7.18 -2.69 -9.11
N LEU A 12 -8.16 -3.18 -8.37
CA LEU A 12 -8.80 -2.43 -7.28
C LEU A 12 -7.82 -2.20 -6.13
N GLN A 13 -7.13 -3.24 -5.68
CA GLN A 13 -6.11 -3.15 -4.63
C GLN A 13 -4.94 -2.28 -5.08
N TYR A 14 -4.55 -2.35 -6.36
CA TYR A 14 -3.54 -1.44 -6.91
C TYR A 14 -3.99 0.03 -6.85
N LYS A 15 -5.28 0.32 -7.10
CA LYS A 15 -5.82 1.67 -6.94
C LYS A 15 -5.74 2.13 -5.48
N TYR A 16 -6.14 1.27 -4.55
CA TYR A 16 -6.08 1.55 -3.10
C TYR A 16 -4.65 1.79 -2.60
N LEU A 17 -3.68 1.01 -3.07
CA LEU A 17 -2.26 1.17 -2.75
C LEU A 17 -1.69 2.53 -3.17
N ASN A 18 -2.32 3.19 -4.15
CA ASN A 18 -1.88 4.47 -4.73
C ASN A 18 -2.87 5.61 -4.45
N ILE A 19 -3.74 5.50 -3.43
CA ILE A 19 -4.55 6.63 -2.98
C ILE A 19 -3.62 7.77 -2.55
N PRO A 20 -3.91 9.03 -2.95
CA PRO A 20 -3.12 10.19 -2.57
C PRO A 20 -2.93 10.34 -1.06
N LEU A 21 -1.83 10.98 -0.67
CA LEU A 21 -1.60 11.42 0.70
C LEU A 21 -2.60 12.53 1.08
N ASN A 22 -2.81 12.73 2.38
CA ASN A 22 -3.71 13.76 2.92
C ASN A 22 -5.19 13.56 2.55
N VAL A 23 -5.59 12.32 2.27
CA VAL A 23 -6.99 11.91 2.17
C VAL A 23 -7.33 11.15 3.44
N ASP A 24 -8.43 11.50 4.10
CA ASP A 24 -8.86 10.87 5.34
C ASP A 24 -8.93 9.34 5.17
N GLU A 25 -8.35 8.61 6.13
CA GLU A 25 -8.28 7.14 6.19
C GLU A 25 -7.50 6.46 5.04
N SER A 26 -6.77 7.26 4.24
CA SER A 26 -5.98 6.75 3.12
C SER A 26 -4.80 5.89 3.55
N GLY A 27 -4.22 6.14 4.72
CA GLY A 27 -3.13 5.36 5.30
C GLY A 27 -3.53 3.91 5.55
N TYR A 28 -4.67 3.69 6.22
CA TYR A 28 -5.22 2.35 6.44
C TYR A 28 -5.62 1.66 5.13
N THR A 29 -6.19 2.42 4.19
CA THR A 29 -6.57 1.87 2.88
C THR A 29 -5.34 1.40 2.09
N ARG A 30 -4.26 2.20 2.08
CA ARG A 30 -2.98 1.83 1.48
C ARG A 30 -2.38 0.60 2.16
N TYR A 31 -2.44 0.51 3.50
CA TYR A 31 -1.94 -0.65 4.24
C TYR A 31 -2.73 -1.93 3.95
N GLY A 32 -4.06 -1.87 3.91
CA GLY A 32 -4.89 -3.03 3.52
C GLY A 32 -4.52 -3.55 2.13
N ALA A 33 -4.32 -2.64 1.17
CA ALA A 33 -3.85 -3.00 -0.16
C ALA A 33 -2.42 -3.58 -0.14
N ALA A 34 -1.53 -3.05 0.69
CA ALA A 34 -0.19 -3.58 0.83
C ALA A 34 -0.20 -5.02 1.39
N MET A 35 -1.06 -5.28 2.39
CA MET A 35 -1.26 -6.61 2.96
C MET A 35 -1.75 -7.61 1.91
N TYR A 36 -2.69 -7.20 1.04
CA TYR A 36 -3.15 -8.02 -0.09
C TYR A 36 -2.00 -8.43 -1.00
N PHE A 37 -1.13 -7.48 -1.38
CA PHE A 37 0.01 -7.77 -2.26
C PHE A 37 1.14 -8.51 -1.56
N TYR A 38 1.34 -8.34 -0.26
CA TYR A 38 2.25 -9.15 0.53
C TYR A 38 1.83 -10.63 0.54
N ASN A 39 0.54 -10.92 0.74
CA ASN A 39 0.02 -12.29 0.69
C ASN A 39 0.17 -12.95 -0.69
N LYS A 40 0.41 -12.15 -1.74
CA LYS A 40 0.73 -12.62 -3.10
C LYS A 40 2.23 -12.68 -3.40
N GLY A 41 3.10 -12.34 -2.45
CA GLY A 41 4.55 -12.27 -2.63
C GLY A 41 5.02 -11.11 -3.51
N LEU A 42 4.20 -10.06 -3.67
CA LEU A 42 4.49 -8.90 -4.53
C LEU A 42 5.04 -7.69 -3.75
N ILE A 43 4.97 -7.74 -2.42
CA ILE A 43 5.53 -6.76 -1.48
C ILE A 43 6.36 -7.53 -0.45
N SER A 44 7.56 -7.04 -0.11
CA SER A 44 8.41 -7.63 0.92
C SER A 44 7.89 -7.33 2.33
N GLU A 45 8.31 -8.11 3.32
CA GLU A 45 8.01 -7.85 4.74
C GLU A 45 8.46 -6.46 5.18
N GLU A 46 9.69 -6.05 4.82
CA GLU A 46 10.22 -4.71 5.11
C GLU A 46 9.32 -3.59 4.56
N MET A 47 8.84 -3.76 3.32
CA MET A 47 7.95 -2.78 2.71
C MET A 47 6.58 -2.78 3.39
N LEU A 48 6.04 -3.97 3.72
CA LEU A 48 4.77 -4.07 4.45
C LEU A 48 4.86 -3.37 5.82
N GLU A 49 5.98 -3.49 6.52
CA GLU A 49 6.18 -2.84 7.81
C GLU A 49 6.18 -1.30 7.69
N LYS A 50 6.76 -0.74 6.62
CA LYS A 50 6.63 0.70 6.32
C LYS A 50 5.17 1.11 6.14
N TYR A 51 4.39 0.34 5.39
CA TYR A 51 2.95 0.58 5.27
C TYR A 51 2.22 0.46 6.62
N ARG A 52 2.59 -0.48 7.49
CA ARG A 52 2.00 -0.68 8.83
C ARG A 52 2.29 0.50 9.78
N ILE A 53 3.48 1.09 9.70
CA ILE A 53 3.86 2.24 10.52
C ILE A 53 3.16 3.50 10.00
N CYS A 54 3.22 3.76 8.69
CA CYS A 54 2.65 4.94 8.07
C CYS A 54 1.13 4.96 8.05
N CYS A 55 0.44 3.84 8.21
CA CYS A 55 -1.03 3.80 8.08
C CYS A 55 -1.78 4.67 9.10
N LYS A 56 -1.14 5.02 10.21
CA LYS A 56 -1.67 5.91 11.23
C LYS A 56 -1.64 7.39 10.82
N PHE A 57 -0.91 7.73 9.76
CA PHE A 57 -0.68 9.09 9.29
C PHE A 57 -1.00 9.18 7.80
N ASP A 58 -2.17 9.70 7.46
CA ASP A 58 -2.63 9.79 6.07
C ASP A 58 -1.70 10.63 5.16
N SER A 59 -0.90 11.51 5.76
CA SER A 59 0.08 12.37 5.09
C SER A 59 1.44 11.72 4.82
N TYR A 60 1.72 10.54 5.38
CA TYR A 60 3.04 9.90 5.26
C TYR A 60 3.09 8.93 4.07
N ASP A 61 4.17 9.03 3.28
CA ASP A 61 4.45 8.10 2.20
C ASP A 61 5.33 6.94 2.72
N PRO A 62 4.83 5.69 2.72
CA PRO A 62 5.63 4.53 3.11
C PRO A 62 6.81 4.24 2.15
N LYS A 63 6.87 4.89 0.99
CA LYS A 63 7.99 4.80 0.04
C LYS A 63 9.04 5.89 0.26
N ASP A 64 8.76 6.88 1.10
CA ASP A 64 9.80 7.85 1.47
C ASP A 64 10.91 7.09 2.20
N THR A 65 12.14 7.26 1.72
CA THR A 65 13.33 6.57 2.22
C THR A 65 14.12 7.43 3.19
N SER A 66 13.63 8.64 3.46
CA SER A 66 14.22 9.64 4.34
C SER A 66 13.82 9.37 5.79
N TYR A 67 14.35 8.31 6.40
CA TYR A 67 14.31 8.08 7.85
C TYR A 67 15.65 8.43 8.47
#